data_AF-G8C3Q9-F1
#
_entry.id   AF-G8C3Q9-F1
#
_cell.length_a   1.000
_cell.length_b   1.000
_cell.length_c   1.000
_cell.angle_alpha   90.00
_cell.angle_beta   90.00
_cell.angle_gamma   90.00
#
_symmetry.space_group_name_H-M   'P 1'
#
loop_
_entity.id
_entity.type
_entity.pdbx_description
1 polymer ?
#
loop_
_entity_poly.entity_id
_entity_poly.type
_entity_poly.pdbx_seq_one_letter_code
_entity_poly.pdbx_strand_id
1 'polypeptide(L)'
;MNELKMCTSVAIKDSLAAVNYGDEGVASICWELAEGSSQSDITDQGEKFSSLFKSVWNKQDEEWNNKSYGEWKDDCSSPTPNWTVFSSGEDGNLEAEEEYLGLCSGNQVENTPFVKRKKESGQSTHTLSVCTSSCWNTSGVSSPSKLELQEANESNWKTVKFFKQKVS
;
A
#
# COMPACT_ATOMS: atom_id res chain seq x y z
N MET A 1 20.58 -1.50 6.63
CA MET A 1 19.54 -1.05 5.69
C MET A 1 18.85 -2.32 5.20
N ASN A 2 17.58 -2.54 5.56
CA ASN A 2 16.93 -3.81 5.27
C ASN A 2 16.71 -3.94 3.76
N GLU A 3 17.07 -5.09 3.19
CA GLU A 3 16.70 -5.42 1.83
C GLU A 3 15.23 -5.88 1.88
N LEU A 4 14.33 -5.13 1.24
CA LEU A 4 12.91 -5.44 1.13
C LEU A 4 12.53 -5.47 -0.34
N LYS A 5 12.12 -6.64 -0.82
CA LYS A 5 11.77 -6.91 -2.23
C LYS A 5 10.67 -7.96 -2.35
N MET A 6 10.07 -8.12 -3.52
CA MET A 6 9.17 -9.24 -3.76
C MET A 6 9.89 -10.58 -3.56
N CYS A 7 9.19 -11.58 -3.03
CA CYS A 7 9.73 -12.93 -2.90
C CYS A 7 9.93 -13.56 -4.30
N THR A 8 11.14 -14.05 -4.60
CA THR A 8 11.53 -14.54 -5.94
C THR A 8 11.31 -16.04 -6.17
N SER A 9 10.77 -16.78 -5.21
CA SER A 9 10.50 -18.21 -5.39
C SER A 9 9.31 -18.70 -4.57
N VAL A 10 8.38 -19.37 -5.27
CA VAL A 10 7.25 -20.13 -4.72
C VAL A 10 7.71 -21.27 -3.78
N ALA A 11 8.99 -21.65 -3.83
CA ALA A 11 9.55 -22.82 -3.16
C ALA A 11 10.08 -22.60 -1.73
N ILE A 12 9.71 -21.52 -1.04
CA ILE A 12 10.11 -21.33 0.38
C ILE A 12 8.93 -20.90 1.27
N LYS A 13 7.69 -21.25 0.90
CA LYS A 13 6.52 -20.92 1.74
C LYS A 13 6.55 -21.62 3.11
N ASP A 14 7.14 -22.81 3.19
CA ASP A 14 7.18 -23.59 4.45
C ASP A 14 8.43 -23.35 5.30
N SER A 15 9.41 -22.56 4.85
CA SER A 15 10.68 -22.40 5.58
C SER A 15 11.08 -20.96 5.92
N LEU A 16 10.32 -19.97 5.45
CA LEU A 16 10.51 -18.58 5.87
C LEU A 16 9.54 -18.26 7.02
N ALA A 17 10.07 -17.68 8.09
CA ALA A 17 9.24 -17.20 9.19
C ALA A 17 8.48 -15.95 8.73
N ALA A 18 7.15 -15.98 8.86
CA ALA A 18 6.32 -14.79 8.69
C ALA A 18 6.73 -13.71 9.70
N VAL A 19 6.67 -12.47 9.27
CA VAL A 19 6.90 -11.29 10.12
C VAL A 19 5.78 -10.29 9.92
N ASN A 20 5.53 -9.49 10.95
CA ASN A 20 4.59 -8.40 10.83
C ASN A 20 5.27 -7.21 10.16
N TYR A 21 4.44 -6.34 9.58
CA TYR A 21 4.90 -5.06 9.10
C TYR A 21 5.52 -4.27 10.26
N GLY A 22 6.75 -3.79 10.07
CA GLY A 22 7.48 -3.01 11.07
C GLY A 22 8.25 -3.81 12.12
N ASP A 23 8.29 -5.15 12.02
CA ASP A 23 9.12 -5.96 12.91
C ASP A 23 10.60 -5.51 12.87
N GLU A 24 11.14 -5.21 14.05
CA GLU A 24 12.53 -4.77 14.23
C GLU A 24 13.51 -5.95 14.18
N GLY A 25 14.79 -5.66 13.94
CA GLY A 25 15.87 -6.65 14.00
C GLY A 25 15.88 -7.67 12.84
N VAL A 26 15.08 -7.45 11.79
CA VAL A 26 15.03 -8.31 10.61
C VAL A 26 15.83 -7.70 9.47
N ALA A 27 17.00 -8.28 9.15
CA ALA A 27 17.93 -7.71 8.18
C ALA A 27 17.51 -7.87 6.71
N SER A 28 16.79 -8.94 6.36
CA SER A 28 16.39 -9.25 4.99
C SER A 28 14.94 -9.75 4.97
N ILE A 29 14.10 -9.06 4.22
CA ILE A 29 12.65 -9.26 4.20
C ILE A 29 12.21 -9.41 2.75
N CYS A 30 11.30 -10.33 2.49
CA CYS A 30 10.56 -10.31 1.24
C CYS A 30 9.07 -10.24 1.49
N TRP A 31 8.34 -9.82 0.47
CA TRP A 31 6.89 -9.74 0.51
C TRP A 31 6.24 -10.46 -0.68
N GLU A 32 5.04 -10.97 -0.45
CA GLU A 32 4.17 -11.54 -1.48
C GLU A 32 2.72 -11.21 -1.17
N LEU A 33 1.84 -11.43 -2.14
CA LEU A 33 0.40 -11.35 -1.87
C LEU A 33 -0.07 -12.57 -1.09
N ALA A 34 -1.08 -12.37 -0.25
CA ALA A 34 -1.74 -13.45 0.46
C ALA A 34 -2.27 -14.53 -0.50
N GLU A 35 -2.35 -15.76 0.01
CA GLU A 35 -2.81 -16.92 -0.77
C GLU A 35 -4.16 -16.66 -1.45
N GLY A 36 -4.29 -17.12 -2.70
CA GLY A 36 -5.46 -16.84 -3.54
C GLY A 36 -5.36 -15.55 -4.36
N SER A 37 -4.31 -14.75 -4.18
CA SER A 37 -4.01 -13.59 -5.03
C SER A 37 -2.94 -13.93 -6.07
N SER A 38 -3.10 -13.44 -7.30
CA SER A 38 -2.10 -13.67 -8.34
C SER A 38 -0.96 -12.65 -8.26
N GLN A 39 0.27 -13.12 -8.08
CA GLN A 39 1.46 -12.26 -8.06
C GLN A 39 1.70 -11.58 -9.42
N SER A 40 1.17 -12.14 -10.51
CA SER A 40 1.24 -11.53 -11.85
C SER A 40 0.66 -10.12 -11.89
N ASP A 41 -0.39 -9.88 -11.11
CA ASP A 41 -1.22 -8.67 -11.18
C ASP A 41 -0.49 -7.41 -10.68
N ILE A 42 0.64 -7.62 -10.02
CA ILE A 42 1.44 -6.58 -9.38
C ILE A 42 2.90 -6.59 -9.83
N THR A 43 3.28 -7.47 -10.75
CA THR A 43 4.70 -7.68 -11.11
C THR A 43 5.33 -6.39 -11.65
N ASP A 44 4.62 -5.69 -12.54
CA ASP A 44 5.07 -4.43 -13.14
C ASP A 44 5.20 -3.28 -12.12
N GLN A 45 4.49 -3.36 -11.00
CA GLN A 45 4.52 -2.37 -9.92
C GLN A 45 5.37 -2.84 -8.72
N GLY A 46 5.95 -4.03 -8.81
CA GLY A 46 6.65 -4.70 -7.72
C GLY A 46 7.79 -3.90 -7.12
N GLU A 47 8.59 -3.25 -7.96
CA GLU A 47 9.68 -2.38 -7.51
C GLU A 47 9.16 -1.12 -6.80
N LYS A 48 8.04 -0.55 -7.28
CA LYS A 48 7.43 0.64 -6.68
C LYS A 48 6.87 0.34 -5.29
N PHE A 49 6.17 -0.78 -5.14
CA PHE A 49 5.70 -1.26 -3.84
C PHE A 49 6.87 -1.61 -2.91
N SER A 50 7.89 -2.32 -3.41
CA SER A 50 9.09 -2.65 -2.61
C SER A 50 9.79 -1.40 -2.10
N SER A 51 9.95 -0.39 -2.96
CA SER A 51 10.53 0.91 -2.58
C SER A 51 9.71 1.61 -1.51
N LEU A 52 8.37 1.60 -1.63
CA LEU A 52 7.49 2.18 -0.61
C LEU A 52 7.63 1.43 0.71
N PHE A 53 7.41 0.12 0.73
CA PHE A 53 7.47 -0.70 1.95
C PHE A 53 8.81 -0.58 2.66
N LYS A 54 9.91 -0.50 1.90
CA LYS A 54 11.23 -0.23 2.46
C LYS A 54 11.30 1.14 3.15
N SER A 55 10.72 2.18 2.54
CA SER A 55 10.73 3.54 3.08
C SER A 55 9.88 3.69 4.33
N VAL A 56 8.80 2.90 4.46
CA VAL A 56 7.85 2.98 5.58
C VAL A 56 8.05 1.90 6.64
N TRP A 57 8.94 0.92 6.43
CA TRP A 57 9.09 -0.25 7.31
C TRP A 57 9.22 0.09 8.80
N ASN A 58 10.18 0.94 9.16
CA ASN A 58 10.42 1.33 10.57
C ASN A 58 9.55 2.50 11.03
N LYS A 59 8.48 2.81 10.30
CA LYS A 59 7.58 3.95 10.52
C LYS A 59 6.16 3.47 10.79
N GLN A 60 6.01 2.31 11.44
CA GLN A 60 4.71 1.67 11.63
C GLN A 60 3.74 2.54 12.43
N ASP A 61 4.25 3.30 13.40
CA ASP A 61 3.49 4.18 14.29
C ASP A 61 3.45 5.63 13.78
N GLU A 62 4.20 5.95 12.71
CA GLU A 62 4.09 7.25 12.06
C GLU A 62 2.90 7.20 11.10
N GLU A 63 2.00 8.18 11.18
CA GLU A 63 1.03 8.45 10.12
C GLU A 63 1.78 8.61 8.79
N TRP A 64 1.23 8.06 7.71
CA TRP A 64 1.82 8.24 6.39
C TRP A 64 1.76 9.71 5.97
N ASN A 65 0.87 10.49 6.59
CA ASN A 65 0.79 11.92 6.41
C ASN A 65 0.10 12.62 7.59
N ASN A 66 0.58 13.83 7.89
CA ASN A 66 0.00 14.76 8.85
C ASN A 66 -0.89 15.83 8.18
N LYS A 67 -1.04 15.79 6.85
CA LYS A 67 -1.92 16.72 6.14
C LYS A 67 -3.38 16.28 6.27
N SER A 68 -4.24 17.28 6.28
CA SER A 68 -5.68 17.12 6.14
C SER A 68 -6.01 16.35 4.86
N TYR A 69 -6.96 15.44 4.97
CA TYR A 69 -7.57 14.72 3.86
C TYR A 69 -7.97 15.67 2.70
N GLY A 70 -7.62 15.33 1.45
CA GLY A 70 -7.78 16.22 0.29
C GLY A 70 -7.66 15.52 -1.08
N GLU A 71 -7.51 16.30 -2.16
CA GLU A 71 -7.47 15.82 -3.53
C GLU A 71 -6.13 15.19 -3.92
N TRP A 72 -6.16 13.94 -4.36
CA TRP A 72 -4.97 13.11 -4.58
C TRP A 72 -3.97 13.69 -5.60
N LYS A 73 -4.45 14.40 -6.62
CA LYS A 73 -3.59 14.96 -7.68
C LYS A 73 -2.83 16.21 -7.23
N ASP A 74 -3.38 16.97 -6.28
CA ASP A 74 -2.79 18.24 -5.87
C ASP A 74 -1.45 18.02 -5.14
N ASP A 75 -1.31 16.89 -4.44
CA ASP A 75 -0.11 16.53 -3.71
C ASP A 75 0.95 15.79 -4.56
N CYS A 76 0.68 15.49 -5.83
CA CYS A 76 1.63 14.84 -6.74
C CYS A 76 2.72 15.78 -7.31
N SER A 77 2.82 17.02 -6.81
CA SER A 77 3.78 18.03 -7.28
C SER A 77 5.20 17.84 -6.76
N SER A 78 5.40 16.99 -5.74
CA SER A 78 6.73 16.74 -5.15
C SER A 78 7.42 15.54 -5.83
N PRO A 79 8.71 15.62 -6.17
CA PRO A 79 9.43 14.59 -6.92
C PRO A 79 9.71 13.31 -6.12
N THR A 80 9.34 13.24 -4.83
CA THR A 80 9.58 12.08 -3.96
C THR A 80 8.89 12.28 -2.61
N PRO A 81 8.17 11.29 -2.07
CA PRO A 81 7.85 9.99 -2.67
C PRO A 81 6.79 10.15 -3.77
N ASN A 82 6.91 9.37 -4.85
CA ASN A 82 5.86 9.25 -5.89
C ASN A 82 4.55 8.66 -5.34
N TRP A 83 4.41 8.53 -4.03
CA TRP A 83 3.25 8.03 -3.34
C TRP A 83 2.69 9.18 -2.52
N THR A 84 1.45 9.57 -2.78
CA THR A 84 0.78 10.63 -2.05
C THR A 84 -0.43 10.11 -1.32
N VAL A 85 -0.78 10.75 -0.21
CA VAL A 85 -1.94 10.37 0.58
C VAL A 85 -3.23 10.70 -0.14
N PHE A 86 -4.20 9.83 0.12
CA PHE A 86 -5.49 9.85 -0.50
C PHE A 86 -6.64 9.79 0.54
N SER A 87 -7.75 10.49 0.27
CA SER A 87 -9.00 10.43 1.07
C SER A 87 -10.27 10.30 0.24
N SER A 88 -11.13 9.32 0.59
CA SER A 88 -12.50 9.21 0.08
C SER A 88 -13.50 9.85 1.05
N GLY A 89 -14.09 10.98 0.70
CA GLY A 89 -15.32 11.52 1.33
C GLY A 89 -15.16 12.74 2.26
N GLU A 90 -16.26 13.51 2.38
CA GLU A 90 -16.43 14.62 3.32
C GLU A 90 -16.38 14.12 4.77
N ASP A 91 -15.85 14.97 5.66
CA ASP A 91 -15.66 14.77 7.09
C ASP A 91 -14.54 13.80 7.49
N GLY A 92 -13.36 14.37 7.73
CA GLY A 92 -12.97 14.80 9.09
C GLY A 92 -13.03 13.78 10.24
N ASN A 93 -13.37 12.52 9.98
CA ASN A 93 -13.38 11.46 10.97
C ASN A 93 -11.95 10.91 11.05
N LEU A 94 -11.14 11.61 11.84
CA LEU A 94 -9.75 11.31 12.21
C LEU A 94 -9.57 9.97 12.95
N GLU A 95 -10.55 9.07 12.91
CA GLU A 95 -10.41 7.71 13.41
C GLU A 95 -9.64 6.88 12.36
N ALA A 96 -8.40 7.30 12.13
CA ALA A 96 -7.47 6.76 11.14
C ALA A 96 -6.98 5.37 11.57
N GLU A 97 -7.87 4.39 11.51
CA GLU A 97 -7.49 2.99 11.43
C GLU A 97 -7.17 2.57 9.98
N GLU A 98 -7.41 3.43 8.98
CA GLU A 98 -7.19 3.14 7.56
C GLU A 98 -6.62 4.35 6.81
N GLU A 99 -5.50 4.16 6.12
CA GLU A 99 -4.79 5.18 5.34
C GLU A 99 -4.45 4.66 3.95
N TYR A 100 -4.44 5.56 2.96
CA TYR A 100 -4.20 5.21 1.57
C TYR A 100 -3.09 6.06 0.96
N LEU A 101 -2.26 5.43 0.14
CA LEU A 101 -1.25 6.05 -0.71
C LEU A 101 -1.50 5.69 -2.17
N GLY A 102 -1.59 6.68 -3.05
CA GLY A 102 -1.70 6.50 -4.50
C GLY A 102 -0.38 6.84 -5.21
N LEU A 103 -0.01 6.05 -6.23
CA LEU A 103 1.20 6.29 -7.02
C LEU A 103 0.97 7.43 -8.03
N CYS A 104 1.66 8.55 -7.86
CA CYS A 104 1.75 9.65 -8.80
C CYS A 104 2.39 9.18 -10.11
N SER A 105 1.58 8.76 -11.08
CA SER A 105 2.06 8.19 -12.35
C SER A 105 1.13 8.38 -13.55
N GLY A 106 0.13 9.26 -13.47
CA GLY A 106 -0.74 9.57 -14.60
C GLY A 106 -2.02 10.30 -14.21
N ASN A 107 -2.85 10.61 -15.21
CA ASN A 107 -4.06 11.41 -15.01
C ASN A 107 -5.31 10.60 -14.65
N GLN A 108 -5.25 9.27 -14.56
CA GLN A 108 -6.41 8.41 -14.37
C GLN A 108 -6.28 7.52 -13.13
N VAL A 109 -7.21 7.70 -12.21
CA VAL A 109 -7.35 6.93 -10.97
C VAL A 109 -7.56 5.44 -11.21
N GLU A 110 -8.36 5.11 -12.21
CA GLU A 110 -8.75 3.73 -12.51
C GLU A 110 -7.54 2.83 -12.77
N ASN A 111 -6.43 3.41 -13.24
CA ASN A 111 -5.18 2.73 -13.54
C ASN A 111 -4.06 3.10 -12.56
N THR A 112 -4.38 3.82 -11.48
CA THR A 112 -3.40 4.24 -10.49
C THR A 112 -3.21 3.12 -9.46
N PRO A 113 -1.97 2.67 -9.21
CA PRO A 113 -1.68 1.78 -8.10
C PRO A 113 -1.89 2.48 -6.75
N PHE A 114 -2.50 1.77 -5.81
CA PHE A 114 -2.69 2.22 -4.44
C PHE A 114 -2.15 1.22 -3.43
N VAL A 115 -1.77 1.74 -2.26
CA VAL A 115 -1.49 0.98 -1.05
C VAL A 115 -2.41 1.45 0.05
N LYS A 116 -2.97 0.49 0.78
CA LYS A 116 -3.81 0.68 1.97
C LYS A 116 -3.03 0.18 3.18
N ARG A 117 -3.01 0.98 4.25
CA ARG A 117 -2.61 0.57 5.59
C ARG A 117 -3.84 0.53 6.47
N LYS A 118 -4.04 -0.56 7.20
CA LYS A 118 -5.16 -0.69 8.13
C LYS A 118 -4.72 -1.26 9.47
N LYS A 119 -5.19 -0.73 10.59
CA LYS A 119 -5.05 -1.31 11.92
C LYS A 119 -6.43 -1.71 12.42
N GLU A 120 -6.71 -3.00 12.51
CA GLU A 120 -8.00 -3.42 13.06
C GLU A 120 -8.04 -3.20 14.58
N SER A 121 -9.22 -2.81 15.09
CA SER A 121 -9.46 -2.73 16.53
C SER A 121 -8.97 -3.98 17.28
N GLY A 122 -8.11 -3.79 18.28
CA GLY A 122 -7.52 -4.87 19.07
C GLY A 122 -6.27 -5.52 18.47
N GLN A 123 -5.84 -5.14 17.26
CA GLN A 123 -4.54 -5.53 16.71
C GLN A 123 -3.45 -4.53 17.09
N SER A 124 -2.26 -5.04 17.39
CA SER A 124 -1.08 -4.23 17.68
C SER A 124 -0.33 -3.78 16.43
N THR A 125 -0.55 -4.44 15.29
CA THR A 125 0.20 -4.21 14.04
C THR A 125 -0.73 -3.82 12.91
N HIS A 126 -0.18 -3.12 11.91
CA HIS A 126 -0.92 -2.74 10.72
C HIS A 126 -0.85 -3.84 9.66
N THR A 127 -1.96 -4.04 8.96
CA THR A 127 -2.03 -4.80 7.72
C THR A 127 -1.80 -3.88 6.54
N LEU A 128 -1.01 -4.33 5.56
CA LEU A 128 -0.84 -3.65 4.28
C LEU A 128 -1.58 -4.40 3.18
N SER A 129 -2.23 -3.65 2.30
CA SER A 129 -2.88 -4.14 1.09
C SER A 129 -2.48 -3.29 -0.11
N VAL A 130 -2.45 -3.90 -1.29
CA VAL A 130 -2.13 -3.22 -2.55
C VAL A 130 -3.24 -3.42 -3.56
N CYS A 131 -3.38 -2.49 -4.49
CA CYS A 131 -4.24 -2.60 -5.65
C CYS A 131 -3.58 -1.89 -6.83
N THR A 132 -3.68 -2.44 -8.04
CA THR A 132 -3.02 -1.89 -9.25
C THR A 132 -3.97 -1.25 -10.24
N SER A 133 -5.26 -1.60 -10.19
CA SER A 133 -6.29 -1.04 -11.06
C SER A 133 -7.68 -1.21 -10.45
N SER A 134 -8.60 -0.33 -10.78
CA SER A 134 -10.02 -0.39 -10.37
C SER A 134 -10.19 -0.51 -8.84
N CYS A 135 -9.32 0.16 -8.09
CA CYS A 135 -9.26 0.07 -6.62
C CYS A 135 -10.45 0.72 -5.92
N TRP A 136 -11.21 1.51 -6.66
CA TRP A 136 -12.32 2.33 -6.19
C TRP A 136 -13.51 2.12 -7.11
N ASN A 137 -14.71 2.16 -6.54
CA ASN A 137 -15.93 2.15 -7.32
C ASN A 137 -16.06 3.48 -8.09
N THR A 138 -16.46 3.45 -9.35
CA THR A 138 -16.66 4.67 -10.14
C THR A 138 -18.14 5.05 -10.12
N SER A 139 -18.48 6.10 -9.37
CA SER A 139 -19.76 6.80 -9.57
C SER A 139 -19.56 7.78 -10.73
N GLY A 140 -20.47 7.77 -11.71
CA GLY A 140 -20.25 8.29 -13.07
C GLY A 140 -20.07 9.81 -13.26
N VAL A 141 -19.52 10.54 -12.29
CA VAL A 141 -19.28 11.98 -12.38
C VAL A 141 -17.89 12.32 -11.85
N SER A 142 -16.87 12.25 -12.70
CA SER A 142 -15.53 12.77 -12.38
C SER A 142 -15.32 14.13 -13.04
N SER A 143 -15.02 15.15 -12.24
CA SER A 143 -14.54 16.44 -12.74
C SER A 143 -13.05 16.33 -13.05
N PRO A 144 -12.56 16.88 -14.17
CA PRO A 144 -11.15 16.73 -14.58
C PRO A 144 -10.15 17.38 -13.61
N SER A 145 -10.59 18.33 -12.77
CA SER A 145 -9.74 19.06 -11.84
C SER A 145 -9.76 18.55 -10.41
N LYS A 146 -10.80 17.80 -10.01
CA LYS A 146 -10.98 17.30 -8.64
C LYS A 146 -11.52 15.88 -8.69
N LEU A 147 -10.75 14.93 -8.17
CA LEU A 147 -11.13 13.52 -8.24
C LEU A 147 -11.23 12.98 -6.82
N GLU A 148 -12.47 12.94 -6.33
CA GLU A 148 -12.85 12.25 -5.11
C GLU A 148 -12.95 10.76 -5.41
N LEU A 149 -12.11 9.94 -4.77
CA LEU A 149 -12.33 8.50 -4.84
C LEU A 149 -13.53 8.16 -3.97
N GLN A 150 -14.31 7.22 -4.48
CA GLN A 150 -15.52 6.76 -3.85
C GLN A 150 -15.18 5.62 -2.88
N GLU A 151 -16.16 4.78 -2.56
CA GLU A 151 -15.96 3.56 -1.80
C GLU A 151 -14.90 2.65 -2.44
N ALA A 152 -14.03 2.06 -1.61
CA ALA A 152 -13.03 1.09 -2.03
C ALA A 152 -13.69 -0.15 -2.63
N ASN A 153 -13.18 -0.61 -3.77
CA ASN A 153 -13.58 -1.89 -4.33
C ASN A 153 -12.75 -3.01 -3.68
N GLU A 154 -13.16 -3.44 -2.48
CA GLU A 154 -12.44 -4.41 -1.64
C GLU A 154 -12.02 -5.70 -2.37
N SER A 155 -12.73 -6.09 -3.44
CA SER A 155 -12.38 -7.29 -4.25
C SER A 155 -11.04 -7.17 -4.99
N ASN A 156 -10.62 -5.94 -5.30
CA ASN A 156 -9.38 -5.65 -6.03
C ASN A 156 -8.18 -5.41 -5.11
N TRP A 157 -8.40 -5.25 -3.81
CA TRP A 157 -7.35 -5.08 -2.82
C TRP A 157 -6.78 -6.44 -2.42
N LYS A 158 -5.45 -6.55 -2.46
CA LYS A 158 -4.72 -7.78 -2.15
C LYS A 158 -3.83 -7.54 -0.94
N THR A 159 -4.04 -8.33 0.12
CA THR A 159 -3.23 -8.25 1.34
C THR A 159 -1.80 -8.67 1.06
N VAL A 160 -0.85 -7.94 1.64
CA VAL A 160 0.58 -8.21 1.57
C VAL A 160 1.02 -8.99 2.81
N LYS A 161 1.83 -10.02 2.61
CA LYS A 161 2.49 -10.79 3.68
C LYS A 161 4.00 -10.60 3.60
N PHE A 162 4.66 -10.57 4.75
CA PHE A 162 6.10 -10.38 4.88
C PHE A 162 6.78 -11.60 5.49
N PHE A 163 7.98 -11.89 5.04
CA PHE A 163 8.75 -13.08 5.42
C PHE A 163 10.22 -12.74 5.61
N LYS A 164 10.86 -13.31 6.65
CA LYS A 164 12.33 -13.22 6.80
C LYS A 164 12.98 -14.02 5.68
N GLN A 165 13.91 -13.43 4.95
CA GLN A 165 14.75 -14.21 4.04
C GLN A 165 15.86 -14.91 4.84
N LYS A 166 16.14 -16.17 4.52
CA LYS A 166 17.36 -16.81 5.00
C LYS A 166 18.55 -16.09 4.37
N VAL A 167 19.38 -15.49 5.21
CA VAL A 167 20.69 -14.99 4.79
C VAL A 167 21.56 -16.22 4.59
N SER A 168 21.89 -16.52 3.32
CA SER A 168 22.83 -17.57 2.96
C SER A 168 24.25 -17.23 3.39
#